data_AF-A0A359KGJ9-F1
#
_entry.id   AF-A0A359KGJ9-F1
#
_cell.length_a   1.000
_cell.length_b   1.000
_cell.length_c   1.000
_cell.angle_alpha   90.00
_cell.angle_beta   90.00
_cell.angle_gamma   90.00
#
_symmetry.space_group_name_H-M   'P 1'
#
loop_
_entity.id
_entity.type
_entity.pdbx_description
1 polymer ?
#
loop_
_entity_poly.entity_id
_entity_poly.type
_entity_poly.pdbx_seq_one_letter_code
_entity_poly.pdbx_strand_id
1 'polypeptide(L)'
;MSDDWFLQEWMARREKRQADLVRELGWTRRKASELYNGDQPYKRDIVNEVARWLQIEQFELLMSPDEADQLRQVRQAALAIAANEAIQKAK
;
A
#
# COMPACT_ATOMS: atom_id res chain seq x y z
N MET A 1 -9.61 -3.24 18.36
CA MET A 1 -8.68 -2.22 17.84
C MET A 1 -8.86 -2.26 16.35
N SER A 2 -9.24 -1.16 15.73
CA SER A 2 -9.46 -1.08 14.29
C SER A 2 -8.17 -1.47 13.59
N ASP A 3 -8.17 -2.51 12.78
CA ASP A 3 -6.98 -2.96 12.06
C ASP A 3 -6.61 -1.91 11.02
N ASP A 4 -5.71 -1.00 11.39
CA ASP A 4 -5.27 0.17 10.61
C ASP A 4 -4.47 -0.21 9.32
N TRP A 5 -4.65 -1.42 8.78
CA TRP A 5 -4.05 -1.83 7.51
C TRP A 5 -5.03 -2.50 6.56
N PHE A 6 -4.92 -2.13 5.30
CA PHE A 6 -5.87 -2.51 4.24
C PHE A 6 -5.32 -3.66 3.38
N LEU A 7 -4.71 -4.66 4.02
CA LEU A 7 -4.01 -5.74 3.33
C LEU A 7 -4.95 -6.51 2.38
N GLN A 8 -6.15 -6.84 2.83
CA GLN A 8 -7.10 -7.62 2.04
C GLN A 8 -7.57 -6.84 0.80
N GLU A 9 -7.90 -5.56 0.97
CA GLU A 9 -8.35 -4.69 -0.10
C GLU A 9 -7.23 -4.49 -1.14
N TRP A 10 -6.00 -4.27 -0.68
CA TRP A 10 -4.85 -4.12 -1.57
C TRP A 10 -4.52 -5.41 -2.31
N MET A 11 -4.59 -6.56 -1.63
CA MET A 11 -4.41 -7.85 -2.30
C MET A 11 -5.48 -8.10 -3.35
N ALA A 12 -6.75 -7.83 -3.03
CA ALA A 12 -7.85 -7.94 -3.98
C ALA A 12 -7.65 -7.02 -5.20
N ARG A 13 -7.24 -5.75 -4.98
CA ARG A 13 -6.95 -4.78 -6.04
C ARG A 13 -5.78 -5.20 -6.93
N ARG A 14 -4.83 -5.96 -6.39
CA ARG A 14 -3.69 -6.54 -7.13
C ARG A 14 -3.93 -7.96 -7.63
N GLU A 15 -5.18 -8.44 -7.55
CA GLU A 15 -5.58 -9.80 -7.94
C GLU A 15 -4.77 -10.91 -7.24
N LYS A 16 -4.29 -10.63 -6.03
CA LYS A 16 -3.54 -11.55 -5.17
C LYS A 16 -4.46 -12.28 -4.21
N ARG A 17 -4.12 -13.53 -3.93
CA ARG A 17 -4.79 -14.41 -2.97
C ARG A 17 -3.91 -14.64 -1.76
N GLN A 18 -4.49 -15.03 -0.63
CA GLN A 18 -3.75 -15.38 0.59
C GLN A 18 -2.68 -16.45 0.37
N ALA A 19 -2.92 -17.41 -0.53
CA ALA A 19 -1.92 -18.42 -0.90
C ALA A 19 -0.65 -17.82 -1.54
N ASP A 20 -0.76 -16.64 -2.16
CA ASP A 20 0.38 -15.96 -2.79
C ASP A 20 1.35 -15.41 -1.74
N LEU A 21 0.89 -15.07 -0.53
CA LEU A 21 1.78 -14.71 0.59
C LEU A 21 2.72 -15.87 0.95
N VAL A 22 2.22 -17.10 0.91
CA VAL A 22 3.03 -18.30 1.15
C VAL A 22 3.96 -18.57 -0.02
N ARG A 23 3.43 -18.52 -1.25
CA ARG A 23 4.18 -18.86 -2.47
C ARG A 23 5.26 -17.85 -2.82
N GLU A 24 4.98 -16.55 -2.68
CA GLU A 24 5.82 -15.47 -3.21
C GLU A 24 6.66 -14.79 -2.12
N LEU A 25 6.17 -14.73 -0.87
CA LEU A 25 6.94 -14.18 0.26
C LEU A 25 7.57 -15.26 1.15
N GLY A 26 7.32 -16.54 0.86
CA GLY A 26 7.85 -17.65 1.66
C GLY A 26 7.29 -17.69 3.09
N TRP A 27 6.13 -17.04 3.34
CA TRP A 27 5.54 -17.02 4.67
C TRP A 27 5.01 -18.40 5.07
N THR A 28 5.03 -18.69 6.37
CA THR A 28 4.28 -19.85 6.89
C THR A 28 2.77 -19.61 6.72
N ARG A 29 1.99 -20.69 6.53
CA ARG A 29 0.52 -20.59 6.44
C ARG A 29 -0.09 -19.89 7.66
N ARG A 30 0.45 -20.16 8.86
CA ARG A 30 0.03 -19.52 10.10
C ARG A 30 0.24 -18.00 10.05
N LYS A 31 1.47 -17.55 9.73
CA LYS A 31 1.79 -16.11 9.58
C LYS A 31 0.89 -15.46 8.53
N ALA A 32 0.69 -16.09 7.37
CA ALA A 32 -0.17 -15.57 6.32
C ALA A 32 -1.64 -15.47 6.76
N SER A 33 -2.12 -16.42 7.56
CA SER A 33 -3.47 -16.37 8.12
C SER A 33 -3.64 -15.24 9.12
N GLU A 34 -2.78 -15.22 10.14
CA GLU A 34 -2.90 -14.28 11.24
C GLU A 34 -2.76 -12.82 10.77
N LEU A 35 -1.86 -12.58 9.82
CA LEU A 35 -1.72 -11.26 9.22
C LEU A 35 -2.88 -10.92 8.29
N TYR A 36 -3.25 -11.80 7.36
CA TYR A 36 -4.34 -11.52 6.43
C TYR A 36 -5.67 -11.20 7.14
N ASN A 37 -5.98 -11.90 8.23
CA ASN A 37 -7.20 -11.71 9.01
C ASN A 37 -7.14 -10.57 10.04
N GLY A 38 -5.96 -9.96 10.27
CA GLY A 38 -5.78 -8.97 11.34
C GLY A 38 -5.58 -9.56 12.74
N ASP A 39 -5.57 -10.89 12.90
CA ASP A 39 -5.37 -11.57 14.19
C ASP A 39 -4.00 -11.24 14.82
N GLN A 40 -2.99 -10.97 14.00
CA GLN A 40 -1.69 -10.48 14.44
C GLN A 40 -1.46 -9.05 13.95
N PRO A 41 -1.06 -8.12 14.84
CA PRO A 41 -0.70 -6.77 14.43
C PRO A 41 0.51 -6.79 13.50
N TYR A 42 0.47 -5.97 12.47
CA TYR A 42 1.60 -5.80 11.58
C TYR A 42 2.76 -5.12 12.29
N LYS A 43 3.97 -5.39 11.79
CA LYS A 43 5.20 -4.72 12.18
C LYS A 43 5.75 -3.98 10.96
N ARG A 44 6.61 -2.99 11.21
CA ARG A 44 7.16 -2.13 10.14
C ARG A 44 7.86 -2.94 9.04
N ASP A 45 8.60 -3.98 9.40
CA ASP A 45 9.26 -4.89 8.47
C ASP A 45 8.26 -5.62 7.55
N ILE A 46 7.13 -6.07 8.10
CA ILE A 46 6.03 -6.68 7.35
C ILE A 46 5.42 -5.68 6.38
N VAL A 47 5.13 -4.46 6.84
CA VAL A 47 4.59 -3.39 5.97
C VAL A 47 5.54 -3.11 4.81
N ASN A 48 6.84 -2.97 5.08
CA ASN A 48 7.85 -2.75 4.04
C ASN A 48 7.93 -3.90 3.03
N GLU A 49 7.90 -5.14 3.51
CA GLU A 49 7.93 -6.34 2.66
C GLU A 49 6.70 -6.42 1.76
N VAL A 50 5.51 -6.28 2.34
CA VAL A 50 4.23 -6.36 1.63
C VAL A 50 4.06 -5.20 0.65
N ALA A 51 4.43 -3.97 1.04
CA ALA A 51 4.33 -2.81 0.16
C ALA A 51 5.18 -2.99 -1.11
N ARG A 52 6.42 -3.50 -0.95
CA ARG A 52 7.28 -3.82 -2.10
C ARG A 52 6.67 -4.91 -2.98
N TRP A 53 6.11 -5.95 -2.36
CA TRP A 53 5.48 -7.04 -3.10
C TRP A 53 4.24 -6.61 -3.89
N LEU A 54 3.42 -5.72 -3.32
CA LEU A 54 2.23 -5.15 -3.96
C LEU A 54 2.53 -3.96 -4.88
N GLN A 55 3.80 -3.54 -4.95
CA GLN A 55 4.27 -2.38 -5.72
C GLN A 55 3.49 -1.10 -5.38
N ILE A 56 3.48 -0.78 -4.08
CA ILE A 56 2.84 0.40 -3.50
C ILE A 56 3.78 1.04 -2.48
N GLU A 57 3.47 2.28 -2.08
CA GLU A 57 4.21 2.94 -1.01
C GLU A 57 3.77 2.41 0.37
N GLN A 58 4.65 2.47 1.36
CA GLN A 58 4.37 1.85 2.67
C GLN A 58 3.18 2.49 3.39
N PHE A 59 3.02 3.81 3.25
CA PHE A 59 1.91 4.54 3.84
C PHE A 59 0.57 4.20 3.18
N GLU A 60 0.57 3.72 1.93
CA GLU A 60 -0.64 3.36 1.20
C GLU A 60 -1.30 2.11 1.79
N LEU A 61 -0.54 1.21 2.42
CA LEU A 61 -1.09 0.06 3.14
C LEU A 61 -1.91 0.46 4.37
N LEU A 62 -1.75 1.69 4.86
CA LEU A 62 -2.43 2.21 6.05
C LEU A 62 -3.69 3.02 5.69
N MET A 63 -4.13 2.93 4.44
CA MET A 63 -5.36 3.54 3.93
C MET A 63 -5.99 2.65 2.87
N SER A 64 -7.26 2.89 2.55
CA SER A 64 -7.94 2.13 1.49
C SER A 64 -7.28 2.38 0.12
N PRO A 65 -7.36 1.42 -0.83
CA PRO A 65 -6.85 1.63 -2.19
C PRO A 65 -7.42 2.87 -2.88
N ASP A 66 -8.69 3.17 -2.64
CA ASP A 66 -9.37 4.31 -3.26
C ASP A 66 -8.86 5.64 -2.69
N GLU A 67 -8.65 5.72 -1.37
CA GLU A 67 -8.03 6.88 -0.72
C GLU A 67 -6.59 7.10 -1.20
N ALA A 68 -5.81 6.02 -1.36
CA ALA A 68 -4.46 6.11 -1.90
C ALA A 68 -4.46 6.63 -3.35
N ASP A 69 -5.39 6.17 -4.18
CA ASP A 69 -5.54 6.66 -5.56
C ASP A 69 -5.91 8.16 -5.57
N GLN A 70 -6.79 8.61 -4.69
CA GLN A 70 -7.10 10.04 -4.53
C GLN A 70 -5.87 10.85 -4.09
N LEU A 71 -5.10 10.34 -3.13
CA LEU A 71 -3.89 10.99 -2.64
C LEU A 71 -2.82 11.11 -3.76
N ARG A 72 -2.67 10.07 -4.58
CA ARG A 72 -1.79 10.11 -5.77
C ARG A 72 -2.21 11.21 -6.73
N GLN A 73 -3.50 11.33 -7.02
CA GLN A 73 -4.03 12.37 -7.91
C GLN A 73 -3.77 13.78 -7.37
N VAL A 74 -4.04 14.01 -6.08
CA VAL A 74 -3.77 15.30 -5.42
C VAL A 74 -2.28 15.64 -5.49
N ARG A 75 -1.40 14.68 -5.19
CA ARG A 75 0.05 14.87 -5.25
C ARG A 75 0.52 15.20 -6.67
N GLN A 76 0.01 14.52 -7.69
CA GLN A 76 0.34 14.80 -9.08
C GLN A 76 -0.13 16.20 -9.50
N ALA A 77 -1.35 16.60 -9.13
CA ALA A 77 -1.87 17.93 -9.41
C ALA A 77 -1.03 19.03 -8.75
N ALA A 78 -0.65 18.86 -7.49
CA ALA A 78 0.21 19.80 -6.77
C ALA A 78 1.58 19.96 -7.44
N LEU A 79 2.20 18.86 -7.88
CA LEU A 79 3.47 18.88 -8.61
C LEU A 79 3.35 19.60 -9.96
N ALA A 80 2.25 19.39 -10.69
CA ALA A 80 1.99 20.06 -11.97
C ALA A 80 1.84 21.58 -11.81
N ILE A 81 1.12 22.02 -10.78
CA ILE A 81 0.97 23.45 -10.45
C ILE A 81 2.34 24.07 -10.14
N ALA A 82 3.12 23.44 -9.26
CA ALA A 82 4.44 23.92 -8.88
C ALA A 82 5.40 24.01 -10.09
N ALA A 83 5.36 23.02 -10.99
CA ALA A 83 6.17 23.02 -12.20
C ALA A 83 5.79 24.16 -13.16
N ASN A 84 4.49 24.43 -13.34
CA ASN A 84 4.03 25.53 -14.17
C ASN A 84 4.47 26.89 -13.62
N GLU A 85 4.37 27.10 -12.30
CA GLU A 85 4.85 28.33 -11.65
C GLU A 85 6.36 28.54 -11.84
N ALA A 86 7.16 27.48 -11.76
CA ALA A 86 8.60 27.56 -12.01
C ALA A 86 8.91 27.97 -13.46
N ILE A 87 8.17 27.44 -14.44
CA ILE A 87 8.31 27.83 -15.85
C ILE A 87 7.95 29.30 -16.06
N GLN A 88 6.89 29.80 -15.43
CA GLN A 88 6.51 31.21 -15.57
C GLN A 88 7.54 32.16 -14.94
N LYS A 89 8.20 31.76 -13.85
CA LYS A 89 9.26 32.56 -13.19
C LYS A 89 10.58 32.59 -13.97
N ALA A 90 10.82 31.63 -14.84
CA ALA A 90 12.04 31.52 -15.64
C ALA A 90 11.95 32.24 -17.00
N LYS A 91 10.75 32.71 -17.38
CA LYS A 91 10.51 33.55 -18.56
C LYS A 91 10.55 35.02 -18.18
#